data_AF-A0A0S8FDU3-F1
#
_entry.id   AF-A0A0S8FDU3-F1
#
_cell.length_a   1.000
_cell.length_b   1.000
_cell.length_c   1.000
_cell.angle_alpha   90.00
_cell.angle_beta   90.00
_cell.angle_gamma   90.00
#
_symmetry.space_group_name_H-M   'P 1'
#
loop_
_entity.id
_entity.type
_entity.pdbx_description
1 polymer ?
#
loop_
_entity_poly.entity_id
_entity_poly.type
_entity_poly.pdbx_seq_one_letter_code
_entity_poly.pdbx_strand_id
1 'polypeptide(L)'
;MTGDRRIAIVLISICLILIAIMSQTVLALHRDIERLTDVLATKEELANLAVCLGPRDPAMTVLEGTCTGCHTKEAFAKAHGIATDVHELVTRMSEISGARISAAELPKAEAALTFMKCAHCHSIYRLNELAILNPSERWDVIVSMMKEPGATISQEDAQRIRDSYGDFWGWNGSQ
;
A
#
# COMPACT_ATOMS: atom_id res chain seq x y z
N MET A 1 -55.52 -17.58 45.78
CA MET A 1 -55.55 -17.56 44.31
C MET A 1 -55.37 -16.17 43.68
N THR A 2 -55.64 -15.05 44.36
CA THR A 2 -55.41 -13.70 43.80
C THR A 2 -53.98 -13.16 44.01
N GLY A 3 -53.29 -13.62 45.06
CA GLY A 3 -51.90 -13.25 45.35
C GLY A 3 -50.91 -13.76 44.32
N ASP A 4 -51.00 -15.04 43.96
CA ASP A 4 -50.08 -15.70 43.02
C ASP A 4 -50.14 -15.07 41.62
N ARG A 5 -51.34 -14.67 41.18
CA ARG A 5 -51.55 -13.97 39.91
C ARG A 5 -50.89 -12.58 39.88
N ARG A 6 -50.93 -11.84 41.01
CA ARG A 6 -50.28 -10.53 41.10
C ARG A 6 -48.76 -10.65 41.09
N ILE A 7 -48.22 -11.65 41.79
CA ILE A 7 -46.77 -11.93 41.80
C ILE A 7 -46.30 -12.34 40.40
N ALA A 8 -47.03 -13.21 39.71
CA ALA A 8 -46.70 -13.62 38.34
C ALA A 8 -46.70 -12.44 37.37
N ILE A 9 -47.68 -11.53 37.45
CA ILE A 9 -47.72 -10.33 36.60
C ILE A 9 -46.50 -9.44 36.86
N VAL A 10 -46.15 -9.19 38.13
CA VAL A 10 -44.98 -8.37 38.48
C VAL A 10 -43.69 -9.00 37.95
N LEU A 11 -43.51 -10.32 38.11
CA LEU A 11 -42.33 -11.03 37.61
C LEU A 11 -42.23 -10.97 36.07
N ILE A 12 -43.34 -11.17 35.37
CA ILE A 12 -43.38 -11.07 33.90
C ILE A 12 -43.02 -9.66 33.46
N SER A 13 -43.58 -8.63 34.10
CA SER A 13 -43.25 -7.24 33.80
C SER A 13 -41.77 -6.93 34.01
N ILE A 14 -41.16 -7.43 35.09
CA ILE A 14 -39.72 -7.26 35.35
C ILE A 14 -38.89 -7.96 34.27
N CYS A 15 -39.23 -9.19 33.89
CA CYS A 15 -38.52 -9.92 32.84
C CYS A 15 -38.58 -9.18 31.50
N LEU A 16 -39.74 -8.64 31.12
CA LEU A 16 -39.89 -7.87 29.88
C LEU A 16 -39.03 -6.60 29.88
N ILE A 17 -38.96 -5.90 31.02
CA ILE A 17 -38.10 -4.71 31.17
C ILE A 17 -36.62 -5.10 31.01
N LEU A 18 -36.18 -6.18 31.66
CA LEU A 18 -34.80 -6.65 31.55
C LEU A 18 -34.43 -7.04 30.12
N ILE A 19 -35.32 -7.76 29.41
CA ILE A 19 -35.12 -8.14 28.01
C ILE A 19 -35.04 -6.89 27.11
N ALA A 20 -35.86 -5.88 27.36
CA ALA A 20 -35.83 -4.63 26.60
C ALA A 20 -34.49 -3.89 26.80
N ILE A 21 -34.01 -3.80 28.04
CA ILE A 21 -32.71 -3.18 28.36
C ILE A 21 -31.56 -3.96 27.71
N MET A 22 -31.57 -5.29 27.80
CA MET A 22 -30.56 -6.13 27.15
C MET A 22 -30.56 -5.98 25.63
N SER A 23 -31.73 -5.97 24.99
CA SER A 23 -31.83 -5.75 23.55
C SER A 23 -31.29 -4.38 23.14
N GLN A 24 -31.61 -3.33 23.91
CA GLN A 24 -31.12 -1.97 23.63
C GLN A 24 -29.61 -1.85 23.77
N THR A 25 -29.02 -2.48 24.79
CA THR A 25 -27.56 -2.48 24.99
C THR A 25 -26.83 -3.26 23.89
N VAL A 26 -27.36 -4.41 23.46
CA VAL A 26 -26.80 -5.17 22.33
C VAL A 26 -26.88 -4.37 21.03
N LEU A 27 -28.00 -3.71 20.74
CA LEU A 27 -28.14 -2.86 19.54
C LEU A 27 -27.25 -1.62 19.58
N ALA A 28 -27.04 -1.02 20.77
CA ALA A 28 -26.08 0.06 20.93
C ALA A 28 -24.65 -0.43 20.66
N LEU A 29 -24.27 -1.58 21.25
CA LEU A 29 -22.96 -2.19 21.04
C LEU A 29 -22.71 -2.55 19.57
N HIS A 30 -23.71 -3.09 18.87
CA HIS A 30 -23.57 -3.43 17.45
C HIS A 30 -23.30 -2.18 16.60
N ARG A 31 -24.03 -1.09 16.86
CA ARG A 31 -23.80 0.20 16.18
C ARG A 31 -22.43 0.80 16.51
N ASP A 32 -21.99 0.68 17.75
CA ASP A 32 -20.65 1.16 18.15
C ASP A 32 -19.55 0.33 17.49
N ILE A 33 -19.75 -0.99 17.35
CA ILE A 33 -18.84 -1.88 16.61
C ILE A 33 -18.83 -1.54 15.12
N GLU A 34 -19.99 -1.35 14.48
CA GLU A 34 -20.06 -0.93 13.07
C GLU A 34 -19.32 0.39 12.85
N ARG A 35 -19.55 1.38 13.74
CA ARG A 35 -18.87 2.67 13.70
C ARG A 35 -17.36 2.54 13.96
N LEU A 36 -16.95 1.67 14.88
CA LEU A 36 -15.54 1.40 15.14
C LEU A 36 -14.89 0.65 13.98
N THR A 37 -15.62 -0.21 13.27
CA THR A 37 -15.12 -0.93 12.09
C THR A 37 -14.84 0.05 10.94
N ASP A 38 -15.60 1.15 10.86
CA ASP A 38 -15.34 2.27 9.95
C ASP A 38 -14.10 3.11 10.34
N VAL A 39 -13.66 3.05 11.60
CA VAL A 39 -12.57 3.89 12.14
C VAL A 39 -11.29 3.09 12.42
N LEU A 40 -11.41 1.79 12.67
CA LEU A 40 -10.28 0.89 12.87
C LEU A 40 -9.68 0.57 11.51
N ALA A 41 -8.36 0.75 11.43
CA ALA A 41 -7.58 0.38 10.26
C ALA A 41 -7.99 -1.03 9.78
N THR A 42 -8.50 -1.10 8.56
CA THR A 42 -8.82 -2.34 7.88
C THR A 42 -7.60 -3.27 7.89
N LYS A 43 -7.81 -4.58 7.76
CA LYS A 43 -6.68 -5.53 7.63
C LYS A 43 -5.75 -5.16 6.48
N GLU A 44 -6.30 -4.54 5.44
CA GLU A 44 -5.56 -3.98 4.30
C GLU A 44 -4.69 -2.80 4.72
N GLU A 45 -5.22 -1.82 5.46
CA GLU A 45 -4.44 -0.70 6.00
C GLU A 45 -3.34 -1.14 6.99
N LEU A 46 -3.59 -2.18 7.80
CA LEU A 46 -2.59 -2.79 8.68
C LEU A 46 -1.51 -3.56 7.90
N ALA A 47 -1.88 -4.26 6.82
CA ALA A 47 -0.94 -4.92 5.92
C ALA A 47 -0.09 -3.89 5.15
N ASN A 48 -0.71 -2.80 4.73
CA ASN A 48 -0.08 -1.64 4.12
C ASN A 48 0.87 -0.92 5.09
N LEU A 49 0.50 -0.79 6.37
CA LEU A 49 1.40 -0.27 7.40
C LEU A 49 2.56 -1.22 7.68
N ALA A 50 2.35 -2.53 7.56
CA ALA A 50 3.41 -3.53 7.64
C ALA A 50 4.40 -3.42 6.47
N VAL A 51 4.05 -2.78 5.34
CA VAL A 51 5.02 -2.42 4.30
C VAL A 51 5.92 -1.26 4.74
N CYS A 52 5.38 -0.26 5.45
CA CYS A 52 6.17 0.82 6.06
C CYS A 52 7.08 0.33 7.21
N LEU A 53 6.64 -0.68 7.95
CA LEU A 53 7.37 -1.27 9.09
C LEU A 53 8.17 -2.54 8.72
N GLY A 54 7.99 -3.03 7.51
CA GLY A 54 8.49 -4.31 7.00
C GLY A 54 9.91 -4.22 6.41
N PRO A 55 10.37 -5.28 5.74
CA PRO A 55 11.73 -5.35 5.20
C PRO A 55 12.00 -4.25 4.16
N ARG A 56 13.29 -3.97 3.91
CA ARG A 56 13.79 -2.97 2.94
C ARG A 56 12.94 -2.92 1.67
N ASP A 57 12.59 -1.71 1.25
CA ASP A 57 11.95 -1.41 -0.04
C ASP A 57 12.49 -2.33 -1.16
N PRO A 58 11.65 -3.09 -1.88
CA PRO A 58 12.07 -4.01 -2.92
C PRO A 58 12.74 -3.29 -4.08
N ALA A 59 12.42 -2.02 -4.33
CA ALA A 59 13.20 -1.18 -5.25
C ALA A 59 14.67 -1.18 -4.84
N MET A 60 14.91 -0.88 -3.56
CA MET A 60 16.25 -0.81 -3.00
C MET A 60 16.91 -2.19 -2.94
N THR A 61 16.16 -3.25 -2.69
CA THR A 61 16.68 -4.63 -2.68
C THR A 61 17.13 -5.07 -4.08
N VAL A 62 16.30 -4.81 -5.11
CA VAL A 62 16.65 -5.10 -6.51
C VAL A 62 17.86 -4.27 -6.93
N LEU A 63 17.85 -2.97 -6.65
CA LEU A 63 18.98 -2.10 -6.98
C LEU A 63 20.26 -2.50 -6.23
N GLU A 64 20.15 -2.96 -4.98
CA GLU A 64 21.32 -3.41 -4.22
C GLU A 64 22.00 -4.61 -4.89
N GLY A 65 21.23 -5.60 -5.33
CA GLY A 65 21.75 -6.79 -6.01
C GLY A 65 22.23 -6.55 -7.44
N THR A 66 21.55 -5.66 -8.18
CA THR A 66 21.72 -5.53 -9.64
C THR A 66 22.56 -4.31 -10.04
N CYS A 67 22.44 -3.19 -9.32
CA CYS A 67 22.99 -1.90 -9.74
C CYS A 67 24.07 -1.36 -8.80
N THR A 68 23.99 -1.63 -7.49
CA THR A 68 24.97 -1.10 -6.53
C THR A 68 26.25 -1.92 -6.40
N GLY A 69 26.33 -3.07 -7.08
CA GLY A 69 27.58 -3.84 -7.19
C GLY A 69 28.68 -3.08 -7.92
N CYS A 70 28.32 -2.12 -8.78
CA CYS A 70 29.26 -1.30 -9.56
C CYS A 70 29.20 0.21 -9.22
N HIS A 71 28.10 0.71 -8.62
CA HIS A 71 27.91 2.14 -8.32
C HIS A 71 27.43 2.38 -6.88
N THR A 72 27.80 3.51 -6.27
CA THR A 72 27.15 3.99 -5.03
C THR A 72 25.71 4.42 -5.31
N LYS A 73 24.81 4.31 -4.31
CA LYS A 73 23.39 4.68 -4.43
C LYS A 73 23.22 6.14 -4.88
N GLU A 74 24.05 7.03 -4.35
CA GLU A 74 24.03 8.47 -4.65
C GLU A 74 24.49 8.75 -6.09
N ALA A 75 25.56 8.09 -6.55
CA ALA A 75 26.04 8.23 -7.92
C ALA A 75 25.01 7.72 -8.95
N PHE A 76 24.32 6.63 -8.60
CA PHE A 76 23.30 6.03 -9.44
C PHE A 76 22.06 6.91 -9.58
N ALA A 77 21.52 7.41 -8.46
CA ALA A 77 20.36 8.33 -8.47
C ALA A 77 20.65 9.61 -9.26
N LYS A 78 21.88 10.15 -9.13
CA LYS A 78 22.31 11.36 -9.85
C LYS A 78 22.50 11.14 -11.34
N ALA A 79 22.97 9.97 -11.77
CA ALA A 79 23.26 9.68 -13.18
C ALA A 79 22.03 9.22 -13.97
N HIS A 80 21.07 8.57 -13.32
CA HIS A 80 20.01 7.83 -14.01
C HIS A 80 18.58 8.20 -13.60
N GLY A 81 18.38 8.97 -12.52
CA GLY A 81 17.05 9.29 -11.99
C GLY A 81 16.17 10.17 -12.87
N ILE A 82 16.66 10.63 -14.02
CA ILE A 82 15.95 11.51 -14.96
C ILE A 82 16.00 10.95 -16.40
N ALA A 83 16.52 9.73 -16.61
CA ALA A 83 16.60 9.16 -17.94
C ALA A 83 15.18 9.01 -18.51
N THR A 84 14.94 9.58 -19.70
CA THR A 84 13.63 9.48 -20.38
C THR A 84 13.34 8.06 -20.84
N ASP A 85 14.37 7.26 -21.12
CA ASP A 85 14.25 5.86 -21.55
C ASP A 85 15.01 4.92 -20.59
N VAL A 86 14.32 4.52 -19.53
CA VAL A 86 14.84 3.57 -18.52
C VAL A 86 15.03 2.19 -19.13
N HIS A 87 14.17 1.79 -20.06
CA HIS A 87 14.24 0.48 -20.71
C HIS A 87 15.52 0.34 -21.54
N GLU A 88 15.80 1.32 -22.41
CA GLU A 88 17.03 1.34 -23.22
C GLU A 88 18.28 1.41 -22.31
N LEU A 89 18.22 2.17 -21.21
CA LEU A 89 19.31 2.25 -20.25
C LEU A 89 19.62 0.89 -19.63
N VAL A 90 18.63 0.20 -19.05
CA VAL A 90 18.85 -1.10 -18.39
C VAL A 90 19.27 -2.17 -19.39
N THR A 91 18.71 -2.15 -20.60
CA THR A 91 19.09 -3.05 -21.69
C THR A 91 20.57 -2.89 -22.03
N ARG A 92 21.03 -1.66 -22.29
CA ARG A 92 22.45 -1.40 -22.53
C ARG A 92 23.33 -1.80 -21.36
N MET A 93 22.90 -1.55 -20.12
CA MET A 93 23.65 -1.96 -18.93
C MET A 93 23.78 -3.48 -18.83
N SER A 94 22.74 -4.24 -19.21
CA SER A 94 22.77 -5.70 -19.20
C SER A 94 23.75 -6.30 -20.21
N GLU A 95 24.09 -5.55 -21.27
CA GLU A 95 25.04 -5.96 -22.30
C GLU A 95 26.51 -5.67 -21.92
N ILE A 96 26.76 -4.91 -20.85
CA ILE A 96 28.12 -4.60 -20.39
C ILE A 96 28.75 -5.85 -19.77
N SER A 97 29.96 -6.19 -20.21
CA SER A 97 30.72 -7.31 -19.66
C SER A 97 30.92 -7.17 -18.15
N GLY A 98 30.49 -8.18 -17.40
CA GLY A 98 30.54 -8.19 -15.93
C GLY A 98 29.29 -7.64 -15.23
N ALA A 99 28.31 -7.11 -15.97
CA ALA A 99 27.01 -6.77 -15.42
C ALA A 99 26.30 -8.04 -14.92
N ARG A 100 25.71 -7.97 -13.72
CA ARG A 100 24.95 -9.05 -13.10
C ARG A 100 23.45 -8.79 -13.21
N ILE A 101 22.98 -8.57 -14.44
CA ILE A 101 21.56 -8.37 -14.75
C ILE A 101 21.11 -9.51 -15.65
N SER A 102 20.44 -10.51 -15.09
CA SER A 102 19.85 -11.58 -15.90
C SER A 102 18.59 -11.10 -16.63
N ALA A 103 18.20 -11.79 -17.70
CA ALA A 103 16.97 -11.48 -18.43
C ALA A 103 15.71 -11.53 -17.55
N ALA A 104 15.72 -12.35 -16.49
CA ALA A 104 14.63 -12.43 -15.52
C ALA A 104 14.62 -11.26 -14.51
N GLU A 105 15.77 -10.61 -14.29
CA GLU A 105 15.90 -9.45 -13.39
C GLU A 105 15.68 -8.13 -14.13
N LEU A 106 15.84 -8.11 -15.45
CA LEU A 106 15.73 -6.90 -16.27
C LEU A 106 14.41 -6.14 -16.05
N PRO A 107 13.21 -6.77 -16.06
CA PRO A 107 11.95 -6.05 -15.80
C PRO A 107 11.89 -5.47 -14.38
N LYS A 108 12.47 -6.18 -13.40
CA LYS A 108 12.50 -5.73 -12.00
C LYS A 108 13.43 -4.52 -11.83
N ALA A 109 14.60 -4.56 -12.48
CA ALA A 109 15.55 -3.46 -12.47
C ALA A 109 14.98 -2.23 -13.18
N GLU A 110 14.30 -2.42 -14.31
CA GLU A 110 13.62 -1.37 -15.06
C GLU A 110 12.51 -0.71 -14.22
N ALA A 111 11.68 -1.51 -13.56
CA ALA A 111 10.65 -1.00 -12.68
C ALA A 111 11.22 -0.23 -11.47
N ALA A 112 12.28 -0.77 -10.85
CA ALA A 112 12.94 -0.11 -9.73
C ALA A 112 13.56 1.23 -10.13
N LEU A 113 14.22 1.28 -11.28
CA LEU A 113 14.75 2.52 -11.83
C LEU A 113 13.65 3.52 -12.22
N THR A 114 12.55 3.02 -12.77
CA THR A 114 11.38 3.84 -13.10
C THR A 114 10.79 4.46 -11.83
N PHE A 115 10.68 3.68 -10.74
CA PHE A 115 10.23 4.18 -9.44
C PHE A 115 11.19 5.21 -8.84
N MET A 116 12.50 5.05 -9.04
CA MET A 116 13.50 6.02 -8.59
C MET A 116 13.36 7.41 -9.25
N LYS A 117 12.64 7.53 -10.37
CA LYS A 117 12.26 8.85 -10.89
C LYS A 117 11.42 9.66 -9.90
N CYS A 118 10.54 9.00 -9.13
CA CYS A 118 9.76 9.63 -8.06
C CYS A 118 10.68 10.16 -6.95
N ALA A 119 11.78 9.45 -6.67
CA ALA A 119 12.74 9.79 -5.62
C ALA A 119 13.61 11.01 -5.98
N HIS A 120 13.52 11.52 -7.21
CA HIS A 120 14.16 12.78 -7.60
C HIS A 120 13.54 13.98 -6.87
N CYS A 121 12.21 13.99 -6.73
CA CYS A 121 11.47 15.08 -6.11
C CYS A 121 10.96 14.74 -4.70
N HIS A 122 10.77 13.46 -4.40
CA HIS A 122 10.21 12.99 -3.13
C HIS A 122 11.23 12.20 -2.33
N SER A 123 11.19 12.31 -0.99
CA SER A 123 11.97 11.41 -0.15
C SER A 123 11.42 9.99 -0.20
N ILE A 124 12.28 8.98 -0.01
CA ILE A 124 11.83 7.58 0.09
C ILE A 124 10.77 7.40 1.18
N TYR A 125 10.90 8.13 2.29
CA TYR A 125 9.88 8.14 3.35
C TYR A 125 8.51 8.60 2.81
N ARG A 126 8.47 9.69 2.04
CA ARG A 126 7.22 10.19 1.44
C ARG A 126 6.66 9.22 0.39
N LEU A 127 7.51 8.51 -0.34
CA LEU A 127 7.06 7.50 -1.29
C LEU A 127 6.50 6.25 -0.60
N ASN A 128 7.05 5.87 0.56
CA ASN A 128 6.52 4.75 1.34
C ASN A 128 5.10 5.02 1.88
N GLU A 129 4.71 6.29 2.08
CA GLU A 129 3.33 6.63 2.45
C GLU A 129 2.31 6.19 1.39
N LEU A 130 2.72 6.01 0.12
CA LEU A 130 1.87 5.43 -0.92
C LEU A 130 1.41 4.02 -0.55
N ALA A 131 2.21 3.26 0.20
CA ALA A 131 1.84 1.92 0.62
C ALA A 131 0.59 1.92 1.50
N ILE A 132 0.35 2.98 2.29
CA ILE A 132 -0.80 3.14 3.21
C ILE A 132 -2.12 3.20 2.44
N LEU A 133 -2.10 3.88 1.29
CA LEU A 133 -3.27 4.11 0.44
C LEU A 133 -3.79 2.80 -0.17
N ASN A 134 -5.10 2.75 -0.43
CA ASN A 134 -5.65 1.63 -1.19
C ASN A 134 -5.18 1.67 -2.67
N PRO A 135 -5.29 0.55 -3.40
CA PRO A 135 -4.95 0.43 -4.82
C PRO A 135 -5.36 1.60 -5.73
N SER A 136 -6.63 2.02 -5.65
CA SER A 136 -7.16 3.10 -6.49
C SER A 136 -6.61 4.47 -6.10
N GLU A 137 -6.59 4.79 -4.81
CA GLU A 137 -6.07 6.07 -4.30
C GLU A 137 -4.60 6.25 -4.66
N ARG A 138 -3.81 5.18 -4.53
CA ARG A 138 -2.40 5.18 -4.90
C ARG A 138 -2.21 5.50 -6.38
N TRP A 139 -3.03 4.90 -7.24
CA TRP A 139 -3.01 5.16 -8.68
C TRP A 139 -3.38 6.62 -8.98
N ASP A 140 -4.42 7.13 -8.33
CA ASP A 140 -4.84 8.52 -8.50
C ASP A 140 -3.76 9.52 -8.10
N VAL A 141 -3.02 9.25 -7.01
CA VAL A 141 -1.86 10.06 -6.60
C VAL A 141 -0.78 10.05 -7.69
N ILE A 142 -0.41 8.88 -8.22
CA ILE A 142 0.62 8.78 -9.27
C ILE A 142 0.18 9.54 -10.52
N VAL A 143 -1.06 9.33 -10.99
CA VAL A 143 -1.61 10.02 -12.16
C VAL A 143 -1.72 11.53 -11.95
N SER A 144 -2.03 11.99 -10.74
CA SER A 144 -2.02 13.41 -10.41
C SER A 144 -0.60 13.98 -10.49
N MET A 145 0.39 13.30 -9.91
CA MET A 145 1.78 13.75 -9.91
C MET A 145 2.37 13.83 -11.32
N MET A 146 1.97 12.93 -12.23
CA MET A 146 2.39 13.01 -13.64
C MET A 146 1.93 14.29 -14.34
N LYS A 147 0.86 14.94 -13.86
CA LYS A 147 0.33 16.17 -14.46
C LYS A 147 1.00 17.43 -13.91
N GLU A 148 1.81 17.30 -12.86
CA GLU A 148 2.49 18.43 -12.24
C GLU A 148 3.60 18.99 -13.14
N PRO A 149 3.79 20.33 -13.18
CA PRO A 149 4.90 20.92 -13.91
C PRO A 149 6.25 20.39 -13.42
N GLY A 150 7.06 19.85 -14.33
CA GLY A 150 8.37 19.27 -14.00
C GLY A 150 8.32 17.79 -13.60
N ALA A 151 7.17 17.12 -13.70
CA ALA A 151 7.09 15.67 -13.57
C ALA A 151 7.95 14.95 -14.63
N THR A 152 8.68 13.92 -14.19
CA THR A 152 9.63 13.14 -15.01
C THR A 152 9.09 11.77 -15.44
N ILE A 153 7.83 11.50 -15.08
CA ILE A 153 7.19 10.18 -15.18
C ILE A 153 6.12 10.23 -16.27
N SER A 154 6.24 9.35 -17.27
CA SER A 154 5.25 9.18 -18.32
C SER A 154 4.07 8.30 -17.87
N GLN A 155 3.02 8.21 -18.69
CA GLN A 155 1.92 7.28 -18.42
C GLN A 155 2.36 5.80 -18.48
N GLU A 156 3.28 5.49 -19.38
CA GLU A 156 3.88 4.17 -19.48
C GLU A 156 4.73 3.86 -18.25
N ASP A 157 5.52 4.82 -17.78
CA ASP A 157 6.29 4.68 -16.54
C ASP A 157 5.39 4.40 -15.34
N ALA A 158 4.27 5.13 -15.23
CA ALA A 158 3.30 4.90 -14.17
C ALA A 158 2.68 3.50 -14.24
N GLN A 159 2.30 3.04 -15.44
CA GLN A 159 1.81 1.67 -15.64
C GLN A 159 2.87 0.62 -15.25
N ARG A 160 4.14 0.84 -15.63
CA ARG A 160 5.25 -0.06 -15.27
C ARG A 160 5.46 -0.15 -13.76
N ILE A 161 5.42 1.00 -13.06
CA ILE A 161 5.44 1.06 -11.60
C ILE A 161 4.25 0.26 -11.05
N ARG A 162 3.04 0.47 -11.61
CA ARG A 162 1.83 -0.24 -11.21
C ARG A 162 1.97 -1.75 -11.27
N ASP A 163 2.34 -2.23 -12.43
CA ASP A 163 2.33 -3.66 -12.72
C ASP A 163 3.46 -4.39 -11.95
N SER A 164 4.58 -3.70 -11.68
CA SER A 164 5.75 -4.30 -11.01
C SER A 164 5.72 -4.21 -9.49
N TYR A 165 5.13 -3.15 -8.92
CA TYR A 165 4.97 -2.99 -7.48
C TYR A 165 3.61 -3.48 -6.98
N GLY A 166 2.79 -4.05 -7.86
CA GLY A 166 1.44 -4.47 -7.51
C GLY A 166 1.37 -5.58 -6.47
N ASP A 167 2.34 -6.49 -6.47
CA ASP A 167 2.41 -7.51 -5.41
C ASP A 167 2.96 -6.93 -4.11
N PHE A 168 3.84 -5.92 -4.18
CA PHE A 168 4.48 -5.34 -3.01
C PHE A 168 3.55 -4.38 -2.25
N TRP A 169 2.82 -3.54 -2.98
CA TRP A 169 1.85 -2.62 -2.39
C TRP A 169 0.41 -3.15 -2.43
N GLY A 170 0.20 -4.41 -2.79
CA GLY A 170 -1.11 -5.06 -2.79
C GLY A 170 -2.09 -4.61 -3.88
N TRP A 171 -1.65 -4.01 -4.99
CA TRP A 171 -2.53 -3.78 -6.16
C TRP A 171 -3.17 -5.07 -6.70
N ASN A 172 -2.49 -6.21 -6.58
CA ASN A 172 -2.96 -7.49 -7.10
C ASN A 172 -3.72 -8.34 -6.04
N GLY A 173 -4.02 -7.75 -4.87
CA GLY A 173 -4.61 -8.42 -3.71
C GLY A 173 -6.09 -8.09 -3.47
N SER A 174 -6.98 -8.48 -4.39
CA SER A 174 -8.33 -8.93 -4.04
C SER A 174 -8.82 -9.97 -5.05
N GLN A 175 -8.39 -11.22 -4.83
CA GLN A 175 -9.24 -12.39 -5.03
C GLN A 175 -9.41 -13.08 -3.68
#